data_AF-A0A1J5Q772-F1
#
_entry.id   AF-A0A1J5Q772-F1
#
_cell.length_a   1.000
_cell.length_b   1.000
_cell.length_c   1.000
_cell.angle_alpha   90.00
_cell.angle_beta   90.00
_cell.angle_gamma   90.00
#
_symmetry.space_group_name_H-M   'P 1'
#
loop_
_entity.id
_entity.type
_entity.pdbx_description
1 polymer ?
#
loop_
_entity_poly.entity_id
_entity_poly.type
_entity_poly.pdbx_seq_one_letter_code
_entity_poly.pdbx_strand_id
1 'polypeptide(L)' 'MTVVAIMAGLLPIMWGTGTGSEVMSRIAAPMVGGMISSTVLTLAVIPALYALVKQWRLARGMEG' A
#
# COMPACT_ATOMS: atom_id res chain seq x y z
N MET A 1 6.58 -8.56 -4.42
CA MET A 1 5.90 -9.86 -4.62
C MET A 1 4.42 -9.79 -4.22
N THR A 2 4.10 -9.37 -2.99
CA THR A 2 2.73 -9.34 -2.44
C THR A 2 1.74 -8.51 -3.25
N VAL A 3 2.03 -7.24 -3.52
CA VAL A 3 1.14 -6.34 -4.28
C VAL A 3 0.85 -6.89 -5.67
N VAL A 4 1.88 -7.40 -6.36
CA VAL A 4 1.75 -7.98 -7.71
C VAL A 4 0.85 -9.20 -7.69
N ALA A 5 1.00 -10.09 -6.71
CA ALA A 5 0.17 -11.29 -6.59
C ALA A 5 -1.30 -10.95 -6.35
N ILE A 6 -1.60 -9.98 -5.48
CA ILE A 6 -2.98 -9.58 -5.19
C ILE A 6 -3.59 -8.86 -6.39
N MET A 7 -2.83 -7.98 -7.05
CA MET A 7 -3.28 -7.32 -8.29
C MET A 7 -3.59 -8.32 -9.39
N ALA A 8 -2.71 -9.31 -9.61
CA ALA A 8 -2.90 -10.35 -10.62
C ALA A 8 -4.10 -11.26 -10.32
N GLY A 9 -4.39 -11.54 -9.04
CA GLY A 9 -5.56 -12.33 -8.63
C GLY A 9 -6.89 -11.57 -8.71
N LEU A 10 -6.88 -10.25 -8.47
CA LEU A 10 -8.09 -9.42 -8.50
C LEU A 10 -8.44 -8.89 -9.90
N LEU A 11 -7.45 -8.72 -10.78
CA LEU A 11 -7.67 -8.24 -12.16
C LEU A 11 -8.75 -9.02 -12.94
N PRO A 12 -8.73 -10.37 -12.98
CA PRO A 12 -9.75 -11.12 -13.71
C PRO A 12 -11.13 -11.06 -13.06
N ILE A 13 -11.19 -10.88 -11.73
CA ILE A 13 -12.46 -10.73 -10.99
C ILE A 13 -13.13 -9.40 -11.36
N MET A 14 -12.34 -8.35 -11.62
CA MET A 14 -12.88 -7.06 -12.05
C MET A 14 -13.45 -7.09 -13.49
N TRP A 15 -12.96 -7.99 -14.35
CA TRP A 15 -13.40 -8.12 -15.75
C TRP A 15 -14.40 -9.25 -16.01
N GLY A 16 -14.66 -10.14 -15.06
CA GLY A 16 -15.64 -11.20 -15.25
C GLY A 16 -17.05 -10.61 -15.46
N THR A 17 -17.75 -10.95 -16.54
CA THR A 17 -19.09 -10.41 -16.86
C THR A 17 -20.24 -11.34 -16.44
N GLY A 18 -20.08 -12.08 -15.34
CA GLY A 18 -21.08 -13.03 -14.83
C GLY A 18 -22.02 -12.46 -13.76
N THR A 19 -23.11 -13.17 -13.47
CA THR A 19 -24.05 -12.84 -12.38
C THR A 19 -23.31 -12.73 -11.04
N GLY A 20 -23.44 -11.60 -10.33
CA GLY A 20 -22.71 -11.34 -9.07
C GLY A 20 -21.35 -10.65 -9.23
N SER A 21 -20.86 -10.48 -10.47
CA SER A 21 -19.64 -9.70 -10.75
C SER A 21 -19.73 -8.26 -10.27
N GLU A 22 -20.91 -7.64 -10.38
CA GLU A 22 -21.10 -6.26 -9.98
C GLU A 22 -20.80 -6.03 -8.49
N VAL A 23 -21.09 -7.02 -7.64
CA VAL A 23 -20.75 -6.98 -6.20
C VAL A 23 -19.26 -7.21 -5.99
N MET A 24 -18.69 -8.21 -6.67
CA MET A 24 -17.26 -8.54 -6.53
C MET A 24 -16.35 -7.42 -7.02
N SER A 25 -16.68 -6.76 -8.13
CA SER A 25 -15.92 -5.65 -8.69
C SER A 25 -15.95 -4.41 -7.76
N ARG A 26 -17.10 -4.14 -7.11
CA ARG A 26 -17.22 -3.06 -6.10
C ARG A 26 -16.37 -3.29 -4.86
N ILE A 27 -16.04 -4.53 -4.53
CA ILE A 27 -15.15 -4.87 -3.40
C ILE A 27 -13.68 -4.88 -3.85
N ALA A 28 -13.40 -5.41 -5.04
CA ALA A 28 -12.05 -5.52 -5.59
C ALA A 28 -11.44 -4.15 -5.95
N ALA A 29 -12.23 -3.24 -6.54
CA ALA A 29 -11.75 -1.93 -6.97
C ALA A 29 -11.13 -1.09 -5.84
N PRO A 30 -11.78 -0.88 -4.67
CA PRO A 30 -11.16 -0.14 -3.56
C PRO A 30 -9.98 -0.88 -2.94
N MET A 31 -9.95 -2.22 -2.92
CA MET A 31 -8.79 -2.97 -2.44
C MET A 31 -7.56 -2.75 -3.32
N VAL A 32 -7.73 -2.79 -4.65
CA VAL A 32 -6.68 -2.51 -5.62
C VAL A 32 -6.14 -1.09 -5.45
N GLY A 33 -7.02 -0.09 -5.45
CA GLY A 33 -6.61 1.31 -5.29
C GLY A 33 -5.97 1.57 -3.92
N GLY A 34 -6.51 0.96 -2.86
CA GLY A 34 -6.02 1.06 -1.50
C GLY A 34 -4.63 0.48 -1.32
N MET A 35 -4.36 -0.70 -1.89
CA MET A 35 -3.03 -1.31 -1.81
C MET A 35 -1.97 -0.51 -2.57
N ILE A 36 -2.28 0.02 -3.75
CA ILE A 36 -1.33 0.86 -4.49
C ILE A 36 -0.99 2.10 -3.66
N SER A 37 -2.02 2.80 -3.19
CA SER A 37 -1.87 4.02 -2.39
C SER A 37 -1.11 3.75 -1.09
N SER A 38 -1.47 2.68 -0.38
CA SER A 38 -0.81 2.28 0.86
C SER A 38 0.64 1.88 0.63
N THR A 39 0.95 1.14 -0.44
CA THR A 39 2.34 0.76 -0.75
C THR A 39 3.20 1.98 -1.02
N VAL A 40 2.72 2.91 -1.85
CA VAL A 40 3.43 4.16 -2.13
C VAL A 40 3.60 4.99 -0.85
N LEU A 41 2.53 5.13 -0.08
CA LEU A 41 2.55 5.85 1.19
C LEU A 41 3.55 5.22 2.16
N THR A 42 3.56 3.91 2.34
CA THR A 42 4.48 3.21 3.23
C THR A 42 5.93 3.37 2.78
N LEU A 43 6.20 3.25 1.47
CA LEU A 43 7.54 3.46 0.92
C LEU A 43 8.04 4.90 1.10
N ALA A 44 7.16 5.89 1.22
CA ALA A 44 7.54 7.28 1.52
C ALA A 44 7.59 7.58 3.02
N VAL A 45 6.58 7.12 3.78
CA VAL A 45 6.39 7.43 5.20
C VAL A 45 7.41 6.73 6.08
N ILE A 46 7.71 5.44 5.84
CA ILE A 46 8.70 4.72 6.64
C ILE A 46 10.09 5.38 6.59
N PRO A 47 10.68 5.69 5.41
CA PRO A 47 11.97 6.35 5.38
C PRO A 47 11.93 7.77 5.91
N ALA A 48 10.83 8.52 5.71
CA ALA A 48 10.67 9.84 6.30
C ALA A 48 10.67 9.78 7.83
N LEU A 49 9.92 8.85 8.42
CA LEU A 49 9.93 8.62 9.87
C LEU A 49 11.31 8.20 10.36
N TYR A 50 11.96 7.28 9.64
CA TYR A 50 13.29 6.80 10.02
C TYR A 50 14.33 7.92 10.00
N ALA A 51 14.31 8.77 8.97
CA ALA A 51 15.19 9.93 8.87
C ALA A 51 14.95 10.93 9.99
N LEU A 52 13.68 11.22 10.32
CA LEU A 52 13.31 12.12 11.41
C LEU A 52 13.82 11.59 12.76
N VAL A 53 13.56 10.32 13.07
CA VAL A 53 14.04 9.68 14.32
C VAL A 53 15.56 9.65 14.36
N LYS A 54 16.23 9.36 13.23
CA LYS A 54 17.70 9.36 13.15
C LYS A 54 18.27 10.76 13.40
N GLN A 55 17.69 11.81 12.82
CA GLN A 55 18.10 13.20 13.08
C GLN A 55 17.92 13.57 14.55
N TRP A 56 16.79 13.21 15.17
CA TRP A 56 16.54 13.45 16.59
C TRP A 56 17.54 12.72 17.50
N ARG A 57 17.89 11.49 17.15
CA ARG A 57 18.90 10.71 17.89
C ARG A 57 20.31 11.30 17.74
N LEU A 58 20.66 11.81 16.56
CA LEU A 58 21.95 12.49 16.35
C LEU A 58 22.02 13.81 17.11
N ALA A 59 20.94 14.61 17.07
CA ALA A 59 20.87 15.87 17.82
C ALA A 59 21.00 15.66 19.33
N ARG A 60 20.38 14.62 19.88
CA ARG A 60 20.49 14.25 21.31
C ARG A 60 21.81 13.56 21.68
N GLY A 61 22.54 13.02 20.70
CA GLY A 61 23.85 12.40 20.91
C GLY A 61 25.01 13.39 20.97
N MET A 62 24.76 14.68 20.69
CA MET A 62 25.73 15.78 20.82
C MET A 62 25.68 16.45 22.21
N GLU A 63 24.83 15.96 23.11
CA GLU A 63 24.65 16.46 24.49
C GLU A 63 25.33 15.57 25.54
N GLY A 64 26.15 14.58 25.13
CA GLY A 64 26.85 13.64 26.00
C GLY A 64 28.37 13.71 25.89
#